data_AF-A0A645C167-F1
#
_entry.id   AF-A0A645C167-F1
#
_cell.length_a   1.000
_cell.length_b   1.000
_cell.length_c   1.000
_cell.angle_alpha   90.00
_cell.angle_beta   90.00
_cell.angle_gamma   90.00
#
_symmetry.space_group_name_H-M   'P 1'
#
loop_
_entity.id
_entity.type
_entity.pdbx_description
1 polymer ?
#
loop_
_entity_poly.entity_id
_entity_poly.type
_entity_poly.pdbx_seq_one_letter_code
_entity_poly.pdbx_strand_id
1 'polypeptide(L)' 'MSDYNAKNYTEQGGEKTVIGGTLEILEGTSVTGLPTAENQADSTATDAAGLVTDFNALLAKLKAAGLMVADEE' A
#
# COMPACT_ATOMS: atom_id res chain seq x y z
N MET A 1 -13.38 18.50 -32.97
CA MET A 1 -13.08 17.17 -32.41
C MET A 1 -13.40 17.30 -30.93
N SER A 2 -14.46 16.66 -30.43
CA SER A 2 -14.76 16.74 -29.00
C SER A 2 -13.68 15.97 -28.26
N ASP A 3 -12.98 16.61 -27.34
CA ASP A 3 -11.94 15.99 -26.52
C ASP A 3 -12.52 14.81 -25.75
N TYR A 4 -12.25 13.59 -26.21
CA TYR A 4 -12.65 12.38 -25.49
C TYR A 4 -11.75 12.26 -24.26
N ASN A 5 -12.22 12.79 -23.12
CA ASN A 5 -11.54 12.65 -21.84
C ASN A 5 -11.83 11.26 -21.26
N ALA A 6 -11.15 10.23 -21.79
CA ALA A 6 -11.18 8.91 -21.20
C ALA A 6 -10.57 9.01 -19.79
N LYS A 7 -11.42 9.02 -18.75
CA LYS A 7 -10.95 9.04 -17.35
C LYS A 7 -10.04 7.85 -17.05
N ASN A 8 -10.28 6.72 -17.73
CA ASN A 8 -9.49 5.51 -17.57
C ASN A 8 -8.91 5.13 -18.94
N TYR A 9 -7.60 4.87 -19.00
CA TYR A 9 -6.92 4.48 -20.24
C TYR A 9 -5.73 3.56 -19.94
N THR A 10 -5.38 2.72 -20.90
CA THR A 10 -4.16 1.91 -20.89
C THR A 10 -3.15 2.56 -21.84
N GLU A 11 -1.91 2.73 -21.36
CA GLU A 11 -0.83 3.28 -22.18
C GLU A 11 -0.47 2.33 -23.34
N GLN A 12 0.04 2.89 -24.45
CA GLN A 12 0.46 2.10 -25.61
C GLN A 12 1.56 1.11 -25.18
N GLY A 13 1.29 -0.19 -25.31
CA GLY A 13 2.17 -1.26 -24.81
C GLY A 13 1.52 -2.16 -23.75
N GLY A 14 0.53 -1.63 -23.01
CA GLY A 14 -0.26 -2.41 -22.05
C GLY A 14 0.32 -2.49 -20.63
N GLU A 15 1.47 -1.88 -20.35
CA GLU A 15 2.16 -1.99 -19.06
C GLU A 15 1.48 -1.22 -17.93
N LYS A 16 0.73 -0.16 -18.26
CA LYS A 16 0.10 0.71 -17.28
C LYS A 16 -1.34 1.03 -17.66
N THR A 17 -2.22 0.82 -16.69
CA THR A 17 -3.61 1.30 -16.74
C THR A 17 -3.79 2.41 -15.72
N VAL A 18 -4.22 3.57 -16.20
CA VAL A 18 -4.56 4.73 -15.37
C VAL A 18 -6.05 4.70 -15.08
N ILE A 19 -6.42 4.79 -13.80
CA ILE A 19 -7.81 4.94 -13.35
C ILE A 19 -7.99 6.36 -12.80
N GLY A 20 -8.64 7.24 -13.56
CA GLY A 20 -8.98 8.60 -13.15
C GLY A 20 -10.38 8.72 -12.54
N GLY A 21 -11.15 7.63 -12.49
CA GLY A 21 -12.41 7.51 -11.74
C GLY A 21 -12.27 6.63 -10.49
N THR A 22 -13.38 6.04 -10.05
CA THR A 22 -13.39 5.04 -8.98
C THR A 22 -13.20 3.64 -9.56
N LEU A 23 -12.31 2.84 -8.98
CA LEU A 23 -12.26 1.39 -9.19
C LEU A 23 -13.03 0.71 -8.05
N GLU A 24 -14.19 0.13 -8.36
CA GLU A 24 -14.97 -0.68 -7.43
C GLU A 24 -14.60 -2.16 -7.58
N ILE A 25 -14.28 -2.81 -6.46
CA ILE A 25 -13.91 -4.22 -6.38
C ILE A 25 -14.97 -4.92 -5.54
N LEU A 26 -15.72 -5.85 -6.16
CA LEU A 26 -16.89 -6.50 -5.55
C LEU A 26 -16.50 -7.59 -4.55
N GLU A 27 -17.44 -7.95 -3.68
CA GLU A 27 -17.29 -9.04 -2.72
C GLU A 27 -16.90 -10.36 -3.42
N GLY A 28 -15.99 -11.13 -2.81
CA GLY A 28 -15.51 -12.41 -3.33
C GLY A 28 -14.40 -12.32 -4.38
N THR A 29 -13.96 -11.13 -4.76
CA THR A 29 -12.83 -10.95 -5.70
C THR A 29 -11.48 -10.87 -4.96
N SER A 30 -10.38 -11.12 -5.69
CA SER A 30 -9.01 -11.02 -5.15
C SER A 30 -8.16 -10.10 -6.02
N VAL A 31 -7.29 -9.31 -5.37
CA VAL A 31 -6.26 -8.49 -6.01
C VAL A 31 -4.91 -9.05 -5.60
N THR A 32 -4.05 -9.35 -6.56
CA THR A 32 -2.70 -9.86 -6.33
C THR A 32 -1.65 -8.82 -6.74
N GLY A 33 -0.44 -8.93 -6.20
CA GLY A 33 0.67 -8.03 -6.55
C GLY A 33 0.69 -6.68 -5.83
N LEU A 34 -0.29 -6.40 -4.96
CA LEU A 34 -0.19 -5.25 -4.04
C LEU A 34 0.89 -5.51 -2.98
N PRO A 35 1.62 -4.47 -2.55
CA PRO A 35 2.60 -4.60 -1.47
C PRO A 35 1.95 -5.13 -0.19
N THR A 36 2.67 -6.00 0.50
CA THR A 36 2.28 -6.54 1.81
C THR A 36 3.46 -6.39 2.75
N ALA A 37 3.22 -5.87 3.96
CA ALA A 37 4.27 -5.79 4.96
C ALA A 37 4.63 -7.17 5.51
N GLU A 38 5.89 -7.34 5.90
CA GLU A 38 6.32 -8.50 6.67
C GLU A 38 5.56 -8.59 7.99
N ASN A 39 5.34 -9.82 8.45
CA ASN A 39 4.62 -10.07 9.69
C ASN A 39 5.30 -9.37 10.88
N GLN A 40 4.50 -8.74 11.75
CA GLN A 40 4.93 -8.33 13.07
C GLN A 40 4.41 -9.34 14.10
N ALA A 41 5.32 -9.89 14.92
CA ALA A 41 4.92 -10.78 16.00
C ALA A 41 4.21 -9.97 17.10
N ASP A 42 3.36 -10.65 17.87
CA ASP A 42 2.69 -10.03 19.01
C ASP A 42 3.71 -9.44 19.99
N SER A 43 3.41 -8.23 20.48
CA SER A 43 4.27 -7.57 21.48
C SER A 43 4.24 -8.36 22.80
N THR A 44 5.42 -8.59 23.37
CA THR A 44 5.58 -9.21 24.69
C THR A 44 6.13 -8.22 25.72
N ALA A 45 6.13 -6.93 25.37
CA ALA A 45 6.64 -5.87 26.21
C ALA A 45 5.86 -5.76 27.53
N THR A 46 6.59 -5.65 28.64
CA THR A 46 6.03 -5.46 29.98
C THR A 46 6.11 -4.01 30.46
N ASP A 47 6.74 -3.14 29.66
CA ASP A 47 6.88 -1.72 29.92
C ASP A 47 6.76 -0.89 28.63
N ALA A 48 6.76 0.44 28.81
CA ALA A 48 6.61 1.37 27.70
C ALA A 48 7.82 1.36 26.75
N ALA A 49 9.03 1.08 27.25
CA ALA A 49 10.23 1.09 26.42
C ALA A 49 10.25 -0.09 25.44
N GLY A 50 9.84 -1.28 25.91
CA GLY A 50 9.61 -2.45 25.07
C GLY A 50 8.52 -2.19 24.04
N LEU A 51 7.39 -1.59 24.45
CA LEU A 51 6.29 -1.30 23.54
C LEU A 51 6.71 -0.35 22.41
N VAL A 52 7.48 0.69 22.73
CA VAL A 52 8.03 1.62 21.73
C VAL A 52 8.96 0.90 20.76
N THR A 53 9.74 -0.08 21.23
CA THR A 53 10.62 -0.89 20.37
C THR A 53 9.81 -1.74 19.40
N ASP A 54 8.82 -2.49 19.89
CA ASP A 54 7.96 -3.34 19.06
C ASP A 54 7.14 -2.49 18.07
N PHE A 55 6.66 -1.33 18.49
CA PHE A 55 5.95 -0.41 17.63
C PHE A 55 6.84 0.14 16.51
N ASN A 56 8.05 0.61 16.81
CA ASN A 56 8.95 1.12 15.80
C ASN A 56 9.41 0.03 14.81
N ALA A 57 9.51 -1.23 15.26
CA ALA A 57 9.75 -2.35 14.35
C ALA A 57 8.58 -2.59 13.36
N LEU A 58 7.33 -2.38 13.79
CA LEU A 58 6.18 -2.41 12.88
C LEU A 58 6.26 -1.27 11.86
N LEU A 59 6.54 -0.04 12.32
CA LEU A 59 6.67 1.12 11.42
C LEU A 59 7.76 0.89 10.37
N ALA A 60 8.89 0.32 10.76
CA ALA A 60 9.97 -0.03 9.84
C ALA A 60 9.50 -1.03 8.77
N LYS A 61 8.74 -2.07 9.14
CA LYS A 61 8.18 -3.05 8.21
C LYS A 61 7.17 -2.43 7.24
N LEU A 62 6.30 -1.54 7.72
CA LEU A 62 5.35 -0.82 6.88
C LEU A 62 6.05 0.09 5.85
N LYS A 63 7.11 0.79 6.27
CA LYS A 63 7.94 1.63 5.40
C LYS A 63 8.68 0.80 4.35
N ALA A 64 9.31 -0.30 4.78
CA ALA A 64 10.02 -1.21 3.89
C ALA A 64 9.10 -1.83 2.81
N ALA A 65 7.84 -2.08 3.17
CA ALA A 65 6.84 -2.60 2.23
C ALA A 65 6.26 -1.55 1.29
N GLY A 66 6.62 -0.26 1.42
CA GLY A 66 6.03 0.83 0.66
C GLY A 66 4.57 1.13 1.04
N LEU A 67 4.11 0.64 2.19
CA LEU A 67 2.77 0.89 2.73
C LEU A 67 2.72 2.14 3.62
N MET A 68 3.88 2.67 4.00
CA MET A 68 4.05 3.92 4.75
C MET A 68 5.21 4.72 4.15
N VAL A 69 5.07 6.05 4.11
CA VAL A 69 6.14 6.94 3.66
C VAL A 69 7.34 6.83 4.61
N ALA A 70 8.55 6.82 4.06
CA ALA A 70 9.78 6.85 4.84
C ALA A 70 9.89 8.15 5.67
N ASP A 71 10.72 8.14 6.71
CA ASP A 71 10.98 9.36 7.47
C ASP A 71 11.65 10.41 6.56
N GLU A 72 11.30 11.67 6.78
CA GLU A 72 12.02 12.81 6.17
C GLU A 72 13.41 12.90 6.81
N GLU A 73 14.44 13.20 6.01
CA GLU A 73 15.80 13.50 6.49
C GLU A 73 15.88 14.82 7.26
#